data_AF-A0A1S6H940-F1
#
_entry.id   AF-A0A1S6H940-F1
#
_cell.length_a   1.000
_cell.length_b   1.000
_cell.length_c   1.000
_cell.angle_alpha   90.00
_cell.angle_beta   90.00
_cell.angle_gamma   90.00
#
_symmetry.space_group_name_H-M   'P 1'
#
loop_
_entity.id
_entity.type
_entity.pdbx_description
1 polymer ?
#
loop_
_entity_poly.entity_id
_entity_poly.type
_entity_poly.pdbx_seq_one_letter_code
_entity_poly.pdbx_strand_id
1 'polypeptide(L)'
;MDLDLYVKEGEDFKVLKVPSYVVRDLLRDRLSQDELKRINRLAERTEAPSMFKPGSVVADFSTKTAQCFQAGLRVEDLEPTWKVSIEPMTILNY
;
A
#
# COMPACT_ATOMS: atom_id res chain seq x y z
N MET A 1 -1.46 13.36 4.35
CA MET A 1 -1.83 12.97 2.97
C MET A 1 -2.35 11.54 3.06
N ASP A 2 -3.54 11.32 2.51
CA ASP A 2 -4.14 9.99 2.48
C ASP A 2 -3.69 9.26 1.21
N LEU A 3 -3.45 7.96 1.36
CA LEU A 3 -3.00 7.03 0.34
C LEU A 3 -4.07 5.97 0.11
N ASP A 4 -4.14 5.47 -1.10
CA ASP A 4 -5.00 4.33 -1.43
C ASP A 4 -4.20 3.05 -1.21
N LEU A 5 -4.50 2.33 -0.12
CA LEU A 5 -3.88 1.05 0.21
C LEU A 5 -4.68 -0.08 -0.42
N TYR A 6 -4.10 -0.70 -1.43
CA TYR A 6 -4.59 -1.91 -2.05
C TYR A 6 -4.00 -3.11 -1.33
N VAL A 7 -4.85 -3.98 -0.79
CA VAL A 7 -4.46 -5.26 -0.22
C VAL A 7 -4.68 -6.34 -1.27
N LYS A 8 -3.60 -7.06 -1.60
CA LYS A 8 -3.66 -8.22 -2.48
C LYS A 8 -3.95 -9.49 -1.66
N GLU A 9 -5.05 -10.17 -1.96
CA GLU A 9 -5.42 -11.47 -1.38
C GLU A 9 -5.57 -12.50 -2.51
N GLY A 10 -4.46 -13.13 -2.91
CA GLY A 10 -4.45 -14.06 -4.04
C GLY A 10 -4.69 -13.34 -5.38
N GLU A 11 -5.85 -13.62 -5.99
CA GLU A 11 -6.31 -12.96 -7.23
C GLU A 11 -7.20 -11.73 -6.96
N ASP A 12 -7.70 -11.59 -5.73
CA ASP A 12 -8.58 -10.49 -5.35
C ASP A 12 -7.79 -9.27 -4.84
N PHE A 13 -8.38 -8.09 -5.04
CA PHE A 13 -7.91 -6.85 -4.44
C PHE A 13 -8.96 -6.28 -3.49
N LYS A 14 -8.48 -5.66 -2.41
CA LYS A 14 -9.28 -4.78 -1.58
C LYS A 14 -8.62 -3.41 -1.53
N VAL A 15 -9.39 -2.34 -1.43
CA VAL A 15 -8.85 -0.98 -1.31
C VAL A 15 -9.33 -0.33 -0.03
N LEU A 16 -8.44 0.39 0.63
CA LEU A 16 -8.74 1.19 1.80
C LEU A 16 -7.96 2.50 1.73
N LYS A 17 -8.67 3.62 1.93
CA LYS A 17 -8.01 4.90 2.07
C LYS A 17 -7.41 5.03 3.47
N VAL A 18 -6.10 5.18 3.55
CA VAL A 18 -5.37 5.25 4.83
C VAL A 18 -4.41 6.44 4.86
N PRO A 19 -4.17 7.04 6.03
CA PRO A 19 -3.11 8.02 6.17
C PRO A 19 -1.73 7.43 5.84
N SER A 20 -0.83 8.25 5.32
CA SER A 20 0.52 7.79 4.97
C SER A 20 1.31 7.18 6.13
N TYR A 21 1.08 7.61 7.38
CA TYR A 21 1.74 7.02 8.55
C TYR A 21 1.32 5.56 8.80
N VAL A 22 0.09 5.17 8.46
CA VAL A 22 -0.37 3.78 8.58
C VAL A 22 0.41 2.89 7.63
N VAL A 23 0.65 3.35 6.41
CA VAL A 23 1.51 2.64 5.45
C VAL A 23 2.94 2.54 5.99
N ARG A 24 3.48 3.61 6.59
CA ARG A 24 4.82 3.58 7.19
C ARG A 24 4.92 2.53 8.29
N ASP A 25 3.95 2.47 9.20
CA ASP A 25 3.92 1.49 10.27
C ASP A 25 3.72 0.07 9.73
N LEU A 26 2.93 -0.08 8.66
CA LEU A 26 2.78 -1.35 7.96
C LEU A 26 4.11 -1.87 7.40
N LEU A 27 4.82 -1.04 6.64
CA LEU A 27 6.09 -1.41 6.01
C LEU A 27 7.21 -1.72 7.02
N ARG A 28 7.07 -1.23 8.26
CA ARG A 28 7.98 -1.48 9.37
C ARG A 28 7.53 -2.62 10.28
N ASP A 29 6.45 -3.33 9.94
CA ASP A 29 5.85 -4.41 10.73
C ASP A 29 5.49 -3.98 12.16
N ARG A 30 5.08 -2.72 12.32
CA ARG A 30 4.69 -2.12 13.61
C ARG A 30 3.20 -2.23 13.90
N LEU A 31 2.40 -2.60 12.90
CA LEU A 31 0.98 -2.82 13.07
C LEU A 31 0.74 -4.16 13.77
N SER A 32 -0.10 -4.12 14.79
CA SER A 32 -0.57 -5.31 15.50
C SER A 32 -1.49 -6.14 14.60
N GLN A 33 -1.66 -7.43 14.95
CA GLN A 33 -2.58 -8.32 14.24
C GLN A 33 -4.02 -7.81 14.22
N ASP A 34 -4.46 -7.09 15.25
CA ASP A 34 -5.80 -6.51 15.31
C ASP A 34 -5.95 -5.31 14.37
N GLU A 35 -4.91 -4.50 14.20
CA GLU A 35 -4.89 -3.42 13.21
C GLU A 35 -4.91 -3.97 11.78
N LEU A 36 -4.14 -5.02 11.51
CA LEU A 36 -4.15 -5.71 10.22
C LEU A 36 -5.54 -6.29 9.90
N LYS A 37 -6.17 -6.95 10.88
CA LYS A 37 -7.56 -7.44 10.74
C LYS A 37 -8.54 -6.30 10.51
N ARG A 38 -8.35 -5.17 11.18
CA ARG A 38 -9.20 -3.99 10.99
C ARG A 38 -9.06 -3.40 9.60
N ILE A 39 -7.84 -3.30 9.06
CA ILE A 39 -7.58 -2.90 7.68
C ILE A 39 -8.31 -3.84 6.73
N ASN A 40 -8.11 -5.16 6.87
CA ASN A 40 -8.76 -6.15 6.00
C ASN A 40 -10.29 -6.15 6.06
N ARG A 41 -10.87 -5.79 7.22
CA ARG A 41 -12.32 -5.69 7.40
C ARG A 41 -12.90 -4.40 6.81
N LEU A 42 -12.15 -3.30 6.89
CA LEU A 42 -12.58 -2.00 6.38
C LEU A 42 -12.29 -1.83 4.88
N ALA A 43 -11.33 -2.57 4.34
CA ALA A 43 -11.00 -2.53 2.93
C ALA A 43 -12.15 -3.11 2.09
N GLU A 44 -12.57 -2.37 1.08
CA GLU A 44 -13.65 -2.75 0.18
C GLU A 44 -13.10 -3.59 -0.96
N ARG A 45 -13.78 -4.69 -1.33
CA ARG A 45 -13.40 -5.50 -2.48
C ARG A 45 -13.45 -4.64 -3.74
N THR A 46 -12.40 -4.73 -4.55
CA THR A 46 -12.28 -3.99 -5.79
C THR A 46 -11.60 -4.85 -6.85
N GLU A 47 -11.87 -4.55 -8.12
CA GLU A 47 -11.12 -5.16 -9.21
C GLU A 47 -9.71 -4.56 -9.29
N ALA A 48 -8.75 -5.34 -9.78
CA ALA A 48 -7.41 -4.84 -10.04
C ALA A 48 -7.50 -3.67 -11.05
N PRO A 49 -7.10 -2.45 -10.69
CA PRO A 49 -7.15 -1.35 -11.63
C PRO A 49 -6.13 -1.60 -12.76
N SER A 50 -6.50 -1.25 -13.99
CA SER A 50 -5.60 -1.34 -15.15
C SER A 50 -4.37 -0.45 -15.00
N MET A 51 -4.50 0.65 -14.26
CA MET A 51 -3.42 1.52 -13.82
C MET A 51 -3.68 2.01 -12.40
N PHE A 52 -2.68 1.91 -11.53
CA PHE A 52 -2.71 2.52 -10.20
C PHE A 52 -2.59 4.04 -10.30
N LYS A 53 -2.99 4.79 -9.27
CA LYS A 53 -2.85 6.25 -9.26
C LYS A 53 -1.62 6.68 -8.45
N PRO A 54 -1.07 7.87 -8.66
CA PRO A 54 -0.13 8.46 -7.71
C PRO A 54 -0.75 8.50 -6.32
N GLY A 55 -0.04 8.02 -5.30
CA GLY A 55 -0.59 7.85 -3.96
C GLY A 55 -1.17 6.46 -3.68
N SER A 56 -1.11 5.53 -4.63
CA SER A 56 -1.51 4.15 -4.42
C SER A 56 -0.36 3.31 -3.85
N VAL A 57 -0.68 2.38 -2.97
CA VAL A 57 0.24 1.40 -2.40
C VAL A 57 -0.40 0.04 -2.48
N VAL A 58 0.23 -0.91 -3.16
CA VAL A 58 -0.21 -2.31 -3.19
C VAL A 58 0.58 -3.07 -2.14
N ALA A 59 -0.09 -3.73 -1.21
CA ALA A 59 0.52 -4.51 -0.15
C ALA A 59 0.03 -5.96 -0.21
N ASP A 60 0.97 -6.90 -0.08
CA ASP A 60 0.70 -8.32 0.10
C ASP A 60 1.23 -8.75 1.46
N PHE A 61 0.30 -8.98 2.40
CA PHE A 61 0.62 -9.40 3.76
C PHE A 61 1.24 -10.81 3.83
N SER A 62 0.95 -11.68 2.86
CA SER A 62 1.43 -13.06 2.87
C SER A 62 2.92 -13.15 2.52
N THR A 63 3.34 -12.32 1.56
CA THR A 63 4.74 -12.27 1.10
C THR A 63 5.53 -11.12 1.75
N LYS A 64 4.87 -10.26 2.56
CA LYS A 64 5.43 -9.01 3.10
C LYS A 64 6.09 -8.16 2.03
N THR A 65 5.36 -7.97 0.92
CA THR A 65 5.79 -7.13 -0.20
C THR A 65 4.89 -5.92 -0.34
N ALA A 66 5.47 -4.79 -0.75
CA ALA A 66 4.71 -3.58 -1.04
C ALA A 66 5.23 -2.87 -2.29
N GLN A 67 4.33 -2.38 -3.12
CA GLN A 67 4.61 -1.58 -4.31
C GLN A 67 4.02 -0.19 -4.12
N CYS A 68 4.87 0.83 -4.07
CA CYS A 68 4.47 2.21 -3.82
C CYS A 68 4.49 3.01 -5.12
N PHE A 69 3.36 3.56 -5.54
CA PHE A 69 3.19 4.34 -6.77
C PHE A 69 3.19 5.83 -6.44
N GLN A 70 4.34 6.51 -6.58
CA GLN A 70 4.51 7.94 -6.24
C GLN A 70 3.85 8.35 -4.91
N ALA A 71 3.91 7.49 -3.89
CA ALA A 71 3.18 7.67 -2.64
C ALA A 71 3.75 8.78 -1.72
N GLY A 72 4.78 9.52 -2.17
CA GLY A 72 5.49 10.51 -1.34
C GLY A 72 6.15 9.89 -0.10
N LEU A 73 6.27 8.55 -0.07
CA LEU A 73 6.95 7.81 0.98
C LEU A 73 8.44 7.86 0.68
N ARG A 74 9.21 8.55 1.51
CA ARG A 74 10.68 8.45 1.51
C ARG A 74 11.05 7.09 2.09
N VAL A 75 11.00 6.05 1.26
CA VAL A 75 11.24 4.66 1.67
C VAL A 75 12.65 4.47 2.22
N GLU A 76 13.62 5.22 1.72
CA GLU A 76 15.01 5.24 2.22
C GLU A 76 15.08 5.66 3.70
N ASP A 77 14.23 6.60 4.14
CA ASP A 77 14.16 7.07 5.52
C ASP A 77 13.34 6.15 6.44
N LEU A 78 12.68 5.12 5.89
CA LEU A 78 11.68 4.31 6.59
C LEU A 78 12.23 3.05 7.24
N GLU A 79 13.39 2.56 6.79
CA GLU A 79 13.95 1.26 7.19
C GLU A 79 12.88 0.15 7.16
N PRO A 80 12.25 -0.12 5.99
CA PRO A 80 11.17 -1.10 5.91
C PRO A 80 11.71 -2.51 6.19
N THR A 81 10.93 -3.28 6.94
CA THR A 81 11.16 -4.72 7.14
C THR A 81 10.58 -5.55 5.99
N TRP A 82 9.65 -4.96 5.25
CA TRP A 82 9.03 -5.53 4.05
C TRP A 82 9.87 -5.26 2.80
N LYS A 83 9.69 -6.08 1.77
CA LYS A 83 10.30 -5.81 0.46
C LYS A 83 9.47 -4.75 -0.27
N VAL A 84 10.06 -3.57 -0.50
CA VAL A 84 9.37 -2.43 -1.11
C VAL A 84 9.90 -2.16 -2.52
N SER A 85 9.01 -2.03 -3.51
CA SER A 85 9.34 -1.42 -4.81
C SER A 85 8.70 -0.04 -4.92
N ILE A 86 9.42 0.89 -5.55
CA ILE A 86 8.90 2.23 -5.86
C ILE A 86 8.72 2.29 -7.36
N GLU A 87 7.48 2.44 -7.80
CA GLU A 87 7.17 2.57 -9.21
C GLU A 87 7.10 4.08 -9.56
N PRO A 88 8.07 4.60 -10.32
CA PRO A 88 8.01 5.96 -10.83
C PRO A 88 6.92 6.02 -11.90
N MET A 89 5.79 6.63 -11.59
CA MET A 89 4.82 6.98 -12.63
C MET A 89 5.39 8.11 -13.49
N THR A 90 5.61 7.85 -14.77
CA THR A 90 5.87 8.91 -15.73
C THR A 90 4.65 9.81 -15.71
N ILE A 91 4.80 11.06 -15.27
CA ILE A 91 3.76 12.06 -15.42
C ILE A 91 3.55 12.18 -16.93
N LEU A 92 2.45 11.62 -17.44
CA LEU A 92 1.96 11.96 -18.77
C LEU A 92 1.52 13.42 -18.66
N ASN A 93 2.46 14.32 -19.00
CA ASN A 93 2.17 15.72 -19.22
C ASN A 93 1.05 15.78 -20.27
N TYR A 94 -0.15 16.15 -19.84
CA TYR A 94 -1.23 16.60 -20.71
C TYR A 94 -1.08 18.08 -20.99
#